data_AF-A0A970N9Y6-F1
#
_entry.id   AF-A0A970N9Y6-F1
#
_cell.length_a   1.000
_cell.length_b   1.000
_cell.length_c   1.000
_cell.angle_alpha   90.00
_cell.angle_beta   90.00
_cell.angle_gamma   90.00
#
_symmetry.space_group_name_H-M   'P 1'
#
loop_
_entity.id
_entity.type
_entity.pdbx_description
1 polymer ?
#
loop_
_entity_poly.entity_id
_entity_poly.type
_entity_poly.pdbx_seq_one_letter_code
_entity_poly.pdbx_strand_id
1 'polypeptide(L)'
;MSHNEVRKGMTNAKFNEEQSGILFGEIFIISIGLGLYAQSWWIFGMTFIGLIIALFIPAIAIPLMIILSIGWGIIGFGIGAIFGSTGASVVLGIIGLLAGLGVHFAALQWAKDIGE
;
A
#
# COMPACT_ATOMS: atom_id res chain seq x y z
N MET A 1 11.48 1.23 -29.89
CA MET A 1 11.39 0.30 -28.74
C MET A 1 11.78 -1.08 -29.19
N SER A 2 12.64 -1.75 -28.43
CA SER A 2 12.92 -3.17 -28.60
C SER A 2 11.74 -4.01 -28.09
N HIS A 3 11.49 -5.18 -28.70
CA HIS A 3 10.45 -6.12 -28.28
C HIS A 3 10.53 -6.45 -26.77
N ASN A 4 11.74 -6.49 -26.20
CA ASN A 4 11.96 -6.74 -24.78
C ASN A 4 11.48 -5.59 -23.88
N GLU A 5 11.59 -4.34 -24.34
CA GLU A 5 11.14 -3.17 -23.59
C GLU A 5 9.61 -3.12 -23.52
N VAL A 6 8.94 -3.42 -24.64
CA VAL A 6 7.47 -3.50 -24.71
C VAL A 6 6.95 -4.59 -23.78
N ARG A 7 7.55 -5.78 -23.81
CA ARG A 7 7.17 -6.88 -22.93
C ARG A 7 7.33 -6.50 -21.45
N LYS A 8 8.46 -5.88 -21.08
CA LYS A 8 8.71 -5.45 -19.71
C LYS A 8 7.70 -4.39 -19.25
N GLY A 9 7.40 -3.41 -20.10
CA GLY A 9 6.39 -2.40 -19.81
C GLY A 9 5.00 -3.00 -19.56
N MET A 10 4.58 -3.93 -20.43
CA MET A 10 3.31 -4.64 -20.28
C MET A 10 3.24 -5.45 -18.98
N THR A 11 4.32 -6.17 -18.63
CA THR A 11 4.38 -6.93 -17.36
C THR A 11 4.29 -6.02 -16.15
N ASN A 12 4.99 -4.88 -16.16
CA ASN A 12 4.94 -3.92 -15.05
C ASN A 12 3.55 -3.28 -14.91
N ALA A 13 2.92 -2.88 -16.02
CA ALA A 13 1.57 -2.32 -15.99
C ALA A 13 0.57 -3.33 -15.40
N LYS A 14 0.66 -4.60 -15.81
CA LYS A 14 -0.20 -5.65 -15.27
C LYS A 14 0.05 -5.90 -13.77
N PHE A 15 1.31 -5.94 -13.37
CA PHE A 15 1.67 -6.09 -11.96
C PHE A 15 1.12 -4.93 -11.12
N ASN A 16 1.30 -3.69 -11.59
CA ASN A 16 0.82 -2.49 -10.92
C ASN A 16 -0.72 -2.49 -10.77
N GLU A 17 -1.44 -2.89 -11.81
CA GLU A 17 -2.89 -3.07 -11.78
C GLU A 17 -3.31 -4.10 -10.72
N GLU A 18 -2.65 -5.27 -10.69
CA GLU A 18 -2.97 -6.33 -9.70
C GLU A 18 -2.69 -5.88 -8.26
N GLN A 19 -1.64 -5.07 -8.04
CA GLN A 19 -1.30 -4.57 -6.71
C GLN A 19 -2.18 -3.40 -6.27
N SER A 20 -2.83 -2.69 -7.20
CA SER A 20 -3.69 -1.54 -6.89
C SER A 20 -4.77 -1.89 -5.86
N GLY A 21 -5.39 -3.07 -5.99
CA GLY A 21 -6.47 -3.52 -5.11
C GLY A 21 -6.07 -3.58 -3.63
N ILE A 22 -4.81 -3.88 -3.32
CA ILE A 22 -4.32 -3.91 -1.94
C ILE A 22 -4.34 -2.50 -1.34
N LEU A 23 -3.76 -1.52 -2.05
CA LEU A 23 -3.70 -0.12 -1.58
C LEU A 23 -5.10 0.47 -1.39
N PHE A 24 -6.01 0.29 -2.36
CA PHE A 24 -7.38 0.80 -2.23
C PHE A 24 -8.16 0.06 -1.13
N GLY A 25 -7.90 -1.24 -0.94
CA GLY A 25 -8.43 -2.01 0.18
C GLY A 25 -8.02 -1.43 1.53
N GLU A 26 -6.75 -1.09 1.70
CA GLU A 26 -6.25 -0.46 2.93
C GLU A 26 -6.85 0.92 3.16
N ILE A 27 -6.91 1.76 2.12
CA ILE A 27 -7.55 3.09 2.20
C ILE A 27 -9.01 2.93 2.67
N PHE A 28 -9.73 1.95 2.13
CA PHE A 28 -11.11 1.66 2.51
C PHE A 28 -11.22 1.19 3.97
N ILE A 29 -10.37 0.25 4.40
CA ILE A 29 -10.34 -0.25 5.78
C ILE A 29 -10.02 0.86 6.77
N ILE A 30 -9.01 1.70 6.49
CA ILE A 30 -8.62 2.83 7.35
C ILE A 30 -9.77 3.83 7.46
N SER A 31 -10.40 4.15 6.34
CA SER A 31 -11.51 5.12 6.29
C SER A 31 -12.72 4.62 7.06
N ILE A 32 -13.08 3.34 6.92
CA ILE A 32 -14.14 2.71 7.71
C ILE A 32 -13.77 2.71 9.19
N GLY A 33 -12.55 2.31 9.55
CA GLY A 33 -12.09 2.25 10.93
C GLY A 33 -12.20 3.61 11.62
N LEU A 34 -11.76 4.68 10.97
CA LEU A 34 -11.86 6.04 11.50
C LEU A 34 -13.31 6.55 11.54
N GLY A 35 -14.11 6.25 10.52
CA GLY A 35 -15.53 6.61 10.48
C GLY A 35 -16.35 5.95 11.59
N LEU A 36 -16.11 4.65 11.83
CA LEU A 36 -16.75 3.91 12.93
C LEU A 36 -16.24 4.38 14.28
N TYR A 37 -14.92 4.60 14.44
CA TYR A 37 -14.38 5.10 15.71
C TYR A 37 -14.99 6.44 16.10
N ALA A 38 -15.14 7.35 15.14
CA ALA A 38 -15.73 8.65 15.38
C ALA A 38 -17.27 8.69 15.25
N GLN A 39 -17.90 7.54 14.96
CA GLN A 39 -19.35 7.41 14.70
C GLN A 39 -19.88 8.46 13.71
N SER A 40 -19.12 8.75 12.65
CA SER A 40 -19.39 9.88 11.75
C SER A 40 -19.17 9.51 10.28
N TRP A 41 -20.24 9.67 9.50
CA TRP A 41 -20.22 9.54 8.04
C TRP A 41 -19.32 10.58 7.37
N TRP A 42 -19.22 11.77 7.94
CA TRP A 42 -18.34 12.83 7.43
C TRP A 42 -16.88 12.45 7.58
N ILE A 43 -16.49 11.85 8.71
CA ILE A 43 -15.10 11.42 8.93
C ILE A 43 -14.75 10.28 7.98
N PHE A 44 -15.64 9.28 7.83
CA PHE A 44 -15.47 8.24 6.81
C PHE A 44 -15.25 8.83 5.41
N GLY A 45 -16.16 9.69 4.95
CA GLY A 45 -16.11 10.24 3.60
C GLY A 45 -14.89 11.14 3.36
N MET A 46 -14.58 12.03 4.31
CA MET A 46 -13.43 12.93 4.21
C MET A 46 -12.11 12.17 4.24
N THR A 47 -11.97 11.16 5.11
CA THR A 47 -10.77 10.32 5.12
C THR A 47 -10.62 9.55 3.82
N PHE A 48 -11.70 8.92 3.33
CA PHE A 48 -11.65 8.14 2.09
C PHE A 48 -11.25 9.01 0.90
N ILE A 49 -12.00 10.09 0.64
CA ILE A 49 -11.71 11.01 -0.47
C ILE A 49 -10.35 11.68 -0.27
N GLY A 50 -10.02 12.09 0.95
CA GLY A 50 -8.75 12.74 1.27
C GLY A 50 -7.54 11.86 0.98
N LEU A 51 -7.61 10.56 1.32
CA LEU A 51 -6.54 9.60 1.03
C LEU A 51 -6.42 9.32 -0.47
N ILE A 52 -7.53 9.25 -1.22
CA ILE A 52 -7.51 9.09 -2.68
C ILE A 52 -6.84 10.30 -3.34
N ILE A 53 -7.22 11.52 -2.95
CA ILE A 53 -6.62 12.76 -3.46
C ILE A 53 -5.12 12.84 -3.09
N ALA A 54 -4.75 12.38 -1.89
CA ALA A 54 -3.37 12.40 -1.43
C ALA A 54 -2.42 11.57 -2.32
N LEU A 55 -2.91 10.54 -3.03
CA LEU A 55 -2.11 9.74 -3.97
C LEU A 55 -1.58 10.59 -5.15
N PHE A 56 -2.27 11.67 -5.50
CA PHE A 56 -1.88 12.56 -6.60
C PHE A 56 -0.93 13.68 -6.18
N ILE A 57 -0.63 13.80 -4.88
CA ILE A 57 0.29 14.81 -4.34
C ILE A 57 1.58 14.09 -3.92
N PRO A 58 2.67 14.13 -4.70
CA PRO A 58 3.87 13.33 -4.45
C PRO A 58 4.46 13.50 -3.05
N ALA A 59 4.41 14.72 -2.51
CA ALA A 59 4.89 15.05 -1.17
C ALA A 59 4.11 14.34 -0.04
N ILE A 60 2.85 13.95 -0.29
CA ILE A 60 1.99 13.25 0.69
C ILE A 60 1.95 11.75 0.37
N ALA A 61 1.84 11.40 -0.91
CA ALA A 61 1.77 10.01 -1.37
C ALA A 61 2.98 9.19 -0.91
N ILE A 62 4.20 9.71 -1.06
CA ILE A 62 5.42 8.95 -0.70
C ILE A 62 5.46 8.63 0.80
N PRO A 63 5.29 9.59 1.73
CA PRO A 63 5.16 9.28 3.15
C PRO A 63 4.02 8.30 3.46
N LEU A 64 2.85 8.45 2.80
CA LEU A 64 1.72 7.57 3.00
C LEU A 64 2.06 6.10 2.64
N MET A 65 2.71 5.87 1.50
CA MET A 65 3.14 4.53 1.10
C MET A 65 4.11 3.92 2.11
N ILE A 66 5.04 4.72 2.65
CA ILE A 66 5.99 4.26 3.66
C ILE A 66 5.25 3.87 4.95
N ILE A 67 4.32 4.70 5.42
CA ILE A 67 3.56 4.44 6.64
C ILE A 67 2.71 3.17 6.52
N LEU A 68 2.01 3.00 5.40
CA LEU A 68 1.23 1.78 5.15
C LEU A 68 2.15 0.54 5.08
N SER A 69 3.33 0.67 4.46
CA SER A 69 4.30 -0.43 4.37
C SER A 69 4.85 -0.85 5.74
N ILE A 70 5.01 0.10 6.67
CA ILE A 70 5.39 -0.21 8.05
C ILE A 70 4.34 -1.10 8.71
N GLY A 71 3.05 -0.92 8.39
CA GLY A 71 1.98 -1.81 8.82
C GLY A 71 2.24 -3.27 8.45
N TRP A 72 2.62 -3.55 7.21
CA TRP A 72 3.01 -4.89 6.77
C TRP A 72 4.27 -5.42 7.45
N GLY A 73 5.23 -4.54 7.75
CA GLY A 73 6.41 -4.91 8.55
C GLY A 73 6.04 -5.34 9.97
N ILE A 74 5.11 -4.64 10.61
CA ILE A 74 4.58 -4.99 11.94
C ILE A 74 3.85 -6.34 11.88
N ILE A 75 3.02 -6.57 10.86
CA ILE A 75 2.34 -7.85 10.65
C ILE A 75 3.35 -8.98 10.46
N GLY A 76 4.37 -8.80 9.62
CA GLY A 76 5.43 -9.78 9.39
C GLY A 76 6.21 -10.10 10.68
N PHE A 77 6.54 -9.08 11.47
CA PHE A 77 7.18 -9.26 12.76
C PHE A 77 6.30 -10.06 13.74
N GLY A 78 5.00 -9.73 13.82
CA GLY A 78 4.04 -10.44 14.65
C GLY A 78 3.90 -11.92 14.28
N ILE A 79 3.92 -12.24 12.98
CA ILE A 79 3.94 -13.63 12.50
C ILE A 79 5.21 -14.35 12.97
N GLY A 80 6.38 -13.70 12.85
CA GLY A 80 7.64 -14.29 13.30
C GLY A 80 7.71 -14.54 14.82
N ALA A 81 7.00 -13.74 15.61
CA ALA A 81 6.93 -13.94 17.06
C ALA A 81 6.23 -15.26 17.45
N ILE A 82 5.33 -15.77 16.60
CA ILE A 82 4.65 -17.07 16.80
C ILE A 82 5.66 -18.22 16.82
N PHE A 83 6.80 -18.07 16.14
CA PHE A 83 7.88 -19.06 16.12
C PHE A 83 8.81 -18.99 17.34
N GLY A 84 8.56 -18.08 18.30
CA GLY A 84 9.37 -17.93 19.51
C GLY A 84 10.81 -17.47 19.27
N SER A 85 11.13 -16.98 18.07
CA SER A 85 12.46 -16.56 17.67
C SER A 85 12.48 -15.08 17.27
N THR A 86 13.29 -14.29 17.97
CA THR A 86 13.55 -12.88 17.61
C THR A 86 14.13 -12.78 16.20
N GLY A 87 14.98 -13.75 15.80
CA GLY A 87 15.53 -13.80 14.45
C GLY A 87 14.44 -13.97 13.39
N ALA A 88 13.48 -14.88 13.61
CA ALA A 88 12.35 -15.07 12.71
C ALA A 88 11.47 -13.80 12.61
N SER A 89 11.24 -13.13 13.74
CA SER A 89 10.46 -11.88 13.82
C SER A 89 11.10 -10.76 13.01
N VAL A 90 12.41 -10.55 13.15
CA VAL A 90 13.14 -9.52 12.40
C VAL A 90 13.13 -9.82 10.90
N VAL A 91 13.44 -11.06 10.51
CA VAL A 91 13.49 -11.46 9.09
C VAL A 91 12.12 -11.31 8.44
N LEU A 92 11.06 -11.84 9.05
CA LEU A 92 9.71 -11.74 8.50
C LEU A 92 9.17 -10.32 8.54
N GLY A 93 9.55 -9.50 9.52
CA GLY A 93 9.23 -8.08 9.55
C GLY A 93 9.88 -7.31 8.41
N ILE A 94 11.15 -7.56 8.11
CA ILE A 94 11.84 -6.95 6.96
C ILE A 94 11.18 -7.39 5.65
N ILE A 95 10.86 -8.68 5.50
CA ILE A 95 10.16 -9.19 4.32
C ILE A 95 8.80 -8.51 4.15
N GLY A 96 8.03 -8.40 5.23
CA GLY A 96 6.73 -7.71 5.22
C GLY A 96 6.85 -6.25 4.81
N LEU A 97 7.83 -5.52 5.36
CA LEU A 97 8.09 -4.12 5.01
C LEU A 97 8.45 -3.96 3.53
N LEU A 98 9.38 -4.78 3.02
CA LEU A 98 9.82 -4.71 1.62
C LEU A 98 8.71 -5.11 0.64
N ALA A 99 7.93 -6.14 0.99
CA ALA A 99 6.76 -6.54 0.21
C ALA A 99 5.72 -5.41 0.18
N GLY A 100 5.41 -4.81 1.33
CA GLY A 100 4.52 -3.66 1.44
C GLY A 100 4.99 -2.48 0.59
N LEU A 101 6.29 -2.14 0.64
CA LEU A 101 6.85 -1.08 -0.19
C LEU A 101 6.67 -1.38 -1.69
N GLY A 102 6.99 -2.60 -2.13
CA GLY A 102 6.81 -3.01 -3.53
C GLY A 102 5.37 -2.89 -4.00
N VAL A 103 4.42 -3.38 -3.20
CA VAL A 103 2.97 -3.33 -3.48
C VAL A 103 2.48 -1.88 -3.54
N HIS A 104 2.81 -1.07 -2.54
CA HIS A 104 2.33 0.31 -2.45
C HIS A 104 2.87 1.21 -3.54
N PHE A 105 4.17 1.11 -3.89
CA PHE A 105 4.71 1.91 -4.98
C PHE A 105 4.22 1.46 -6.36
N ALA A 106 3.99 0.16 -6.56
CA ALA A 106 3.35 -0.35 -7.78
C ALA A 106 1.90 0.16 -7.92
N ALA A 107 1.13 0.10 -6.84
CA ALA A 107 -0.23 0.62 -6.79
C ALA A 107 -0.28 2.15 -6.98
N LEU A 108 0.65 2.90 -6.40
CA LEU A 108 0.76 4.34 -6.58
C LEU A 108 1.09 4.71 -8.03
N GLN A 109 1.95 3.93 -8.69
CA GLN A 109 2.23 4.12 -10.11
C GLN A 109 0.95 3.89 -10.94
N TRP A 110 0.23 2.78 -10.70
CA TRP A 110 -1.05 2.54 -11.37
C TRP A 110 -2.04 3.69 -11.18
N ALA A 111 -2.19 4.19 -9.94
CA ALA A 111 -3.12 5.27 -9.62
C ALA A 111 -2.80 6.57 -10.38
N LYS A 112 -1.51 6.85 -10.61
CA LYS A 112 -1.07 7.98 -11.43
C LYS A 112 -1.36 7.72 -12.91
N ASP A 113 -1.00 6.54 -13.41
CA ASP A 113 -1.17 6.17 -14.83
C ASP A 113 -2.65 6.24 -15.28
N ILE A 114 -3.61 5.95 -14.40
CA ILE A 114 -5.05 6.05 -14.72
C ILE A 114 -5.68 7.43 -14.49
N GLY A 115 -4.99 8.31 -13.76
CA GLY A 115 -5.48 9.64 -13.41
C GLY A 115 -4.95 10.75 -14.30
N GLU A 116 -3.98 10.44 -15.18
CA GLU A 116 -3.53 11.28 -16.30
C GLU A 116 -4.56 11.28 -17.45
#